data_AF-A0A6B3HUF6-F1
#
_entry.id   AF-A0A6B3HUF6-F1
#
_cell.length_a   1.000
_cell.length_b   1.000
_cell.length_c   1.000
_cell.angle_alpha   90.00
_cell.angle_beta   90.00
_cell.angle_gamma   90.00
#
_symmetry.space_group_name_H-M   'P 1'
#
loop_
_entity.id
_entity.type
_entity.pdbx_description
1 polymer ?
#
loop_
_entity_poly.entity_id
_entity_poly.type
_entity_poly.pdbx_seq_one_letter_code
_entity_poly.pdbx_strand_id
1 'polypeptide(L)'
;FDLTKVWPHSDYPLQRVGRLVLDRNPDNVFAEVEQAAFSPNNFVPGIGPSPDKMLQGRLFAYADAHRYRLGVNHTQLPVNAPRAAEADNYGRDGVHATRYGSRHDKNYEPNSYAGPAQTDAALAAPLAIHGWTGT
;
A
#
# COMPACT_ATOMS: atom_id res chain seq x y z
N PHE A 1 -19.13 8.51 7.50
CA PHE A 1 -18.28 7.34 7.18
C PHE A 1 -18.20 6.46 8.42
N ASP A 2 -19.31 5.82 8.75
CA ASP A 2 -19.46 4.99 9.95
C ASP A 2 -19.42 3.52 9.52
N LEU A 3 -18.37 2.81 9.94
CA LEU A 3 -18.13 1.41 9.59
C LEU A 3 -19.24 0.47 10.10
N THR A 4 -20.06 0.91 11.07
CA THR A 4 -21.18 0.10 11.61
C THR A 4 -22.43 0.16 10.75
N LYS A 5 -22.43 0.95 9.66
CA LYS A 5 -23.58 1.14 8.77
C LYS A 5 -23.32 0.53 7.40
N VAL A 6 -24.41 0.15 6.75
CA VAL A 6 -24.43 -0.25 5.33
C VAL A 6 -25.13 0.81 4.50
N TRP A 7 -24.84 0.85 3.20
CA TRP A 7 -25.62 1.64 2.24
C TRP A 7 -26.78 0.78 1.72
N PRO A 8 -28.04 1.22 1.85
CA PRO A 8 -29.18 0.48 1.31
C PRO A 8 -29.04 0.27 -0.20
N HIS A 9 -29.28 -0.95 -0.67
CA HIS A 9 -29.18 -1.27 -2.11
C HIS A 9 -30.27 -0.58 -2.96
N SER A 10 -31.36 -0.10 -2.34
CA SER A 10 -32.36 0.73 -3.03
C SER A 10 -31.78 2.05 -3.53
N ASP A 11 -30.84 2.61 -2.76
CA ASP A 11 -30.27 3.93 -3.01
C ASP A 11 -28.96 3.79 -3.79
N TYR A 12 -28.20 2.73 -3.48
CA TYR A 12 -26.92 2.40 -4.10
C TYR A 12 -26.92 0.95 -4.60
N PRO A 13 -27.49 0.68 -5.78
CA PRO A 13 -27.57 -0.67 -6.33
C PRO A 13 -26.18 -1.22 -6.67
N LEU A 14 -26.03 -2.55 -6.55
CA LEU A 14 -24.78 -3.23 -6.85
C LEU A 14 -24.41 -3.09 -8.34
N GLN A 15 -23.17 -2.69 -8.61
CA GLN A 15 -22.60 -2.64 -9.96
C GLN A 15 -21.63 -3.80 -10.16
N ARG A 16 -21.82 -4.57 -11.23
CA ARG A 16 -20.93 -5.69 -11.54
C ARG A 16 -19.62 -5.16 -12.11
N VAL A 17 -18.51 -5.50 -11.44
CA VAL A 17 -17.15 -5.12 -11.89
C VAL A 17 -16.42 -6.29 -12.56
N GLY A 18 -16.42 -7.47 -11.94
CA GLY A 18 -15.65 -8.62 -12.45
C GLY A 18 -15.84 -9.90 -11.65
N ARG A 19 -14.91 -10.86 -11.79
CA ARG A 19 -14.89 -12.13 -11.05
C ARG A 19 -13.46 -12.45 -10.61
N LEU A 20 -13.31 -12.80 -9.34
CA LEU A 20 -12.06 -13.34 -8.78
C LEU A 20 -12.19 -14.87 -8.71
N VAL A 21 -11.15 -15.59 -9.14
CA VAL A 21 -11.09 -17.06 -9.13
C VAL A 21 -9.82 -17.48 -8.39
N LEU A 22 -9.96 -18.43 -7.45
CA LEU A 22 -8.84 -19.06 -6.76
C LEU A 22 -8.63 -20.44 -7.41
N ASP A 23 -7.52 -20.61 -8.13
CA ASP A 23 -7.26 -21.78 -8.98
C ASP A 23 -5.98 -22.54 -8.64
N ARG A 24 -5.26 -22.10 -7.59
CA ARG A 24 -3.97 -22.68 -7.18
C ARG A 24 -3.81 -22.67 -5.67
N ASN A 25 -3.34 -23.79 -5.12
CA ASN A 25 -2.87 -23.87 -3.74
C ASN A 25 -1.42 -23.36 -3.62
N PRO A 26 -0.98 -22.90 -2.44
CA PRO A 26 0.42 -22.59 -2.20
C PRO A 26 1.28 -23.86 -2.22
N ASP A 27 2.47 -23.79 -2.80
CA ASP A 27 3.47 -24.87 -2.76
C ASP A 27 4.18 -24.88 -1.40
N ASN A 28 4.35 -23.70 -0.79
CA ASN A 28 4.87 -23.55 0.56
C ASN A 28 3.98 -22.61 1.38
N VAL A 29 3.20 -23.18 2.30
CA VAL A 29 2.26 -22.44 3.15
C VAL A 29 2.96 -21.37 3.99
N PHE A 30 4.15 -21.63 4.53
CA PHE A 30 4.85 -20.64 5.34
C PHE A 30 5.30 -19.44 4.50
N ALA A 31 5.93 -19.70 3.35
CA ALA A 31 6.45 -18.65 2.48
C ALA A 31 5.34 -17.84 1.76
N GLU A 32 4.23 -18.50 1.39
CA GLU A 32 3.17 -17.87 0.58
C GLU A 32 1.93 -17.45 1.38
N VAL A 33 1.72 -17.98 2.58
CA VAL A 33 0.54 -17.66 3.41
C VAL A 33 0.95 -16.97 4.71
N GLU A 34 1.78 -17.60 5.54
CA GLU A 34 2.17 -17.04 6.85
C GLU A 34 2.94 -15.72 6.70
N GLN A 35 3.74 -15.61 5.64
CA GLN A 35 4.50 -14.40 5.31
C GLN A 35 3.74 -13.39 4.45
N ALA A 36 2.50 -13.67 4.05
CA ALA A 36 1.70 -12.71 3.30
C ALA A 36 1.40 -11.46 4.15
N ALA A 37 1.44 -10.29 3.50
CA ALA A 37 1.30 -9.00 4.14
C ALA A 37 0.33 -8.10 3.35
N PHE A 38 -0.89 -7.93 3.88
CA PHE A 38 -1.92 -7.09 3.27
C PHE A 38 -2.07 -5.77 4.02
N SER A 39 -1.79 -4.64 3.37
CA SER A 39 -1.90 -3.32 3.97
C SER A 39 -2.95 -2.48 3.23
N PRO A 40 -3.95 -1.90 3.93
CA PRO A 40 -4.91 -0.97 3.32
C PRO A 40 -4.27 0.29 2.73
N ASN A 41 -3.01 0.60 3.06
CA ASN A 41 -2.28 1.73 2.49
C ASN A 41 -1.73 1.47 1.08
N ASN A 42 -1.79 0.23 0.59
CA ASN A 42 -1.26 -0.14 -0.72
C ASN A 42 -2.30 0.12 -1.82
N PHE A 43 -2.63 1.38 -2.05
CA PHE A 43 -3.50 1.81 -3.14
C PHE A 43 -2.77 1.92 -4.48
N VAL A 44 -3.54 1.93 -5.57
CA VAL A 44 -3.09 2.22 -6.93
C VAL A 44 -3.80 3.47 -7.45
N PRO A 45 -3.23 4.21 -8.41
CA PRO A 45 -3.88 5.40 -8.98
C PRO A 45 -5.33 5.13 -9.40
N GLY A 46 -6.25 6.00 -8.97
CA GLY A 46 -7.70 5.87 -9.19
C GLY A 46 -8.47 5.25 -8.02
N ILE A 47 -7.80 4.72 -7.00
CA ILE A 47 -8.43 4.22 -5.76
C ILE A 47 -7.76 4.91 -4.56
N GLY A 48 -8.54 5.35 -3.58
CA GLY A 48 -8.02 6.02 -2.39
C GLY A 48 -8.92 5.90 -1.16
N PRO A 49 -8.46 6.38 0.01
CA PRO A 49 -9.17 6.24 1.27
C PRO A 49 -10.32 7.25 1.42
N SER A 50 -11.35 6.86 2.18
CA SER A 50 -12.38 7.77 2.71
C SER A 50 -12.00 8.24 4.12
N PRO A 51 -12.66 9.29 4.68
CA PRO A 51 -12.39 9.74 6.06
C PRO A 51 -13.13 8.88 7.12
N ASP A 52 -13.34 7.58 6.85
CA ASP A 52 -13.74 6.61 7.88
C ASP A 52 -12.63 6.49 8.91
N LYS A 53 -12.92 6.79 10.18
CA LYS A 53 -11.94 6.78 11.28
C LYS A 53 -11.27 5.42 11.47
N MET A 54 -11.99 4.32 11.23
CA MET A 54 -11.42 2.97 11.32
C MET A 54 -10.46 2.71 10.16
N LEU A 55 -10.80 3.15 8.94
CA LEU A 55 -9.90 3.04 7.80
C LEU A 55 -8.63 3.86 8.04
N GLN A 56 -8.76 5.10 8.51
CA GLN A 56 -7.64 6.01 8.76
C GLN A 56 -6.60 5.39 9.71
N GLY A 57 -7.04 4.73 10.79
CA GLY A 57 -6.11 4.02 11.68
C GLY A 57 -5.39 2.85 11.00
N ARG A 58 -6.09 2.13 10.11
CA ARG A 58 -5.54 0.96 9.39
C ARG A 58 -4.54 1.34 8.29
N LEU A 59 -4.58 2.57 7.78
CA LEU A 59 -3.58 3.06 6.81
C LEU A 59 -2.17 3.05 7.39
N PHE A 60 -2.04 3.23 8.70
CA PHE A 60 -0.75 3.14 9.40
C PHE A 60 -0.50 1.73 9.96
N ALA A 61 -1.47 1.19 10.71
CA ALA A 61 -1.26 0.07 11.62
C ALA A 61 -0.73 -1.21 10.95
N TYR A 62 -1.17 -1.53 9.72
CA TYR A 62 -0.77 -2.77 9.07
C TYR A 62 0.69 -2.74 8.61
N ALA A 63 1.13 -1.63 8.00
CA ALA A 63 2.51 -1.48 7.58
C ALA A 63 3.46 -1.52 8.79
N ASP A 64 3.07 -0.90 9.90
CA ASP A 64 3.82 -0.96 11.16
C ASP A 64 3.92 -2.39 11.71
N ALA A 65 2.78 -3.08 11.85
CA ALA A 65 2.74 -4.46 12.32
C ALA A 65 3.57 -5.41 11.45
N HIS A 66 3.58 -5.22 10.12
CA HIS A 66 4.37 -6.04 9.21
C HIS A 66 5.88 -5.83 9.37
N ARG A 67 6.33 -4.59 9.63
CA ARG A 67 7.76 -4.33 9.89
C ARG A 67 8.24 -5.08 11.13
N TYR A 68 7.41 -5.16 12.17
CA TYR A 68 7.74 -5.95 13.36
C TYR A 68 7.68 -7.46 13.07
N ARG A 69 6.57 -7.94 12.48
CA ARG A 69 6.31 -9.37 12.29
C ARG A 69 7.24 -10.05 11.29
N LEU A 70 7.56 -9.37 10.18
CA LEU A 70 8.28 -9.95 9.04
C LEU A 70 9.61 -9.24 8.74
N GLY A 71 9.88 -8.12 9.39
CA GLY A 71 11.06 -7.29 9.15
C GLY A 71 10.80 -6.14 8.17
N VAL A 72 11.69 -5.15 8.19
CA VAL A 72 11.56 -3.92 7.38
C VAL A 72 11.52 -4.19 5.87
N ASN A 73 12.19 -5.24 5.41
CA ASN A 73 12.27 -5.62 3.99
C ASN A 73 11.23 -6.68 3.58
N HIS A 74 10.14 -6.85 4.33
CA HIS A 74 9.10 -7.86 4.04
C HIS A 74 8.44 -7.70 2.64
N THR A 75 8.49 -6.51 2.05
CA THR A 75 8.02 -6.23 0.69
C THR A 75 8.91 -6.84 -0.39
N GLN A 76 10.10 -7.32 -0.04
CA GLN A 76 11.00 -8.05 -0.94
C GLN A 76 10.69 -9.55 -0.98
N LEU A 77 9.87 -10.07 -0.06
CA LEU A 77 9.44 -11.47 -0.09
C LEU A 77 8.59 -11.75 -1.35
N PRO A 78 8.77 -12.89 -2.04
CA PRO A 78 8.14 -13.14 -3.34
C PRO A 78 6.61 -13.01 -3.38
N VAL A 79 5.92 -13.33 -2.28
CA VAL A 79 4.46 -13.18 -2.18
C VAL A 79 4.01 -11.72 -2.03
N ASN A 80 4.85 -10.87 -1.46
CA ASN A 80 4.54 -9.47 -1.17
C ASN A 80 5.11 -8.49 -2.20
N ALA A 81 6.07 -8.93 -3.03
CA ALA A 81 6.72 -8.10 -4.02
C ALA A 81 5.76 -7.70 -5.16
N PRO A 82 5.80 -6.43 -5.61
CA PRO A 82 4.98 -6.01 -6.75
C PRO A 82 5.40 -6.76 -8.01
N ARG A 83 4.40 -7.20 -8.80
CA ARG A 83 4.61 -7.96 -10.05
C ARG A 83 4.38 -7.15 -11.32
N ALA A 84 3.49 -6.15 -11.25
CA ALA A 84 3.08 -5.32 -12.38
C ALA A 84 3.73 -3.93 -12.36
N ALA A 85 4.66 -3.69 -11.44
CA ALA A 85 5.39 -2.42 -11.31
C ALA A 85 6.78 -2.68 -10.72
N GLU A 86 7.72 -1.81 -11.06
CA GLU A 86 9.03 -1.79 -10.42
C GLU A 86 8.97 -0.92 -9.16
N ALA A 87 9.55 -1.43 -8.06
CA ALA A 87 9.71 -0.66 -6.83
C ALA A 87 10.95 0.23 -6.96
N ASP A 88 10.82 1.34 -7.68
CA ASP A 88 11.89 2.30 -7.90
C ASP A 88 11.82 3.42 -6.84
N ASN A 89 12.58 3.25 -5.77
CA ASN A 89 12.58 4.17 -4.62
C ASN A 89 13.94 4.23 -3.91
N TYR A 90 14.01 5.11 -2.92
CA TYR A 90 15.21 5.37 -2.13
C TYR A 90 15.31 4.57 -0.82
N GLY A 91 14.47 3.55 -0.63
CA GLY A 91 14.65 2.58 0.44
C GLY A 91 16.00 1.89 0.31
N ARG A 92 16.78 1.85 1.40
CA ARG A 92 18.11 1.23 1.45
C ARG A 92 18.25 0.42 2.74
N ASP A 93 19.20 -0.51 2.69
CA ASP A 93 19.65 -1.30 3.84
C ASP A 93 18.50 -2.04 4.57
N GLY A 94 18.65 -2.20 5.89
CA GLY A 94 17.72 -2.94 6.74
C GLY A 94 18.01 -4.44 6.79
N VAL A 95 17.50 -5.07 7.84
CA VAL A 95 17.68 -6.51 8.08
C VAL A 95 17.10 -7.29 6.90
N HIS A 96 17.85 -8.29 6.44
CA HIS A 96 17.50 -9.14 5.29
C HIS A 96 17.17 -8.37 4.01
N ALA A 97 17.79 -7.21 3.79
CA ALA A 97 17.81 -6.63 2.45
C ALA A 97 18.33 -7.69 1.48
N THR A 98 17.71 -7.81 0.31
CA THR A 98 18.12 -8.65 -0.83
C THR A 98 18.34 -7.84 -2.10
N ARG A 99 17.81 -6.61 -2.13
CA ARG A 99 18.08 -5.59 -3.15
C ARG A 99 19.09 -4.60 -2.60
N TYR A 100 20.35 -4.71 -3.02
CA TYR A 100 21.46 -3.95 -2.42
C TYR A 100 21.89 -2.72 -3.21
N GLY A 101 21.38 -2.54 -4.44
CA GLY A 101 21.83 -1.48 -5.34
C GLY A 101 23.34 -1.48 -5.56
N SER A 102 23.86 -0.40 -6.11
CA SER A 102 25.29 -0.11 -6.23
C SER A 102 25.69 1.01 -5.28
N ARG A 103 26.94 0.99 -4.78
CA ARG A 103 27.52 2.12 -4.01
C ARG A 103 27.52 3.45 -4.78
N HIS A 104 27.35 3.38 -6.10
CA HIS A 104 27.32 4.54 -6.98
C HIS A 104 25.92 5.16 -7.09
N ASP A 105 24.88 4.44 -6.67
CA ASP A 105 23.50 4.91 -6.73
C ASP A 105 23.29 6.01 -5.69
N LYS A 106 22.60 7.07 -6.09
CA LYS A 106 22.19 8.12 -5.13
C LYS A 106 20.99 7.63 -4.34
N ASN A 107 20.94 8.00 -3.06
CA ASN A 107 19.90 7.61 -2.12
C ASN A 107 18.99 8.79 -1.72
N TYR A 108 18.95 9.85 -2.52
CA TYR A 108 18.22 11.08 -2.24
C TYR A 108 17.56 11.65 -3.50
N GLU A 109 16.47 12.39 -3.30
CA GLU A 109 15.77 13.18 -4.31
C GLU A 109 15.55 14.60 -3.76
N PRO A 110 15.65 15.67 -4.59
CA PRO A 110 16.04 15.66 -6.00
C PRO A 110 17.55 15.40 -6.19
N ASN A 111 17.92 14.79 -7.31
CA ASN A 111 19.32 14.58 -7.70
C ASN A 111 19.52 14.68 -9.22
N SER A 112 20.76 14.88 -9.66
CA SER A 112 21.12 15.08 -11.07
C SER A 112 21.59 13.80 -11.79
N TYR A 113 21.28 12.62 -11.27
CA TYR A 113 21.85 11.34 -11.71
C TYR A 113 20.82 10.37 -12.30
N ALA A 114 19.69 10.88 -12.81
CA ALA A 114 18.62 10.11 -13.44
C ALA A 114 18.09 8.94 -12.57
N GLY A 115 18.07 9.12 -11.25
CA GLY A 115 17.41 8.19 -10.33
C GLY A 115 15.88 8.36 -10.29
N PRO A 116 15.17 7.54 -9.50
CA PRO A 116 13.72 7.67 -9.32
C PRO A 116 13.30 9.09 -8.99
N ALA A 117 12.26 9.58 -9.63
CA ALA A 117 11.72 10.91 -9.41
C ALA A 117 10.22 10.83 -9.12
N GLN A 118 9.72 11.70 -8.27
CA GLN A 118 8.30 11.88 -8.06
C GLN A 118 7.62 12.28 -9.38
N THR A 119 6.38 11.82 -9.56
CA THR A 119 5.63 12.07 -10.79
C THR A 119 4.88 13.40 -10.78
N ASP A 120 4.84 14.09 -9.64
CA ASP A 120 4.01 15.28 -9.35
C ASP A 120 2.50 15.12 -9.68
N ALA A 121 2.07 13.89 -10.00
CA ALA A 121 0.69 13.59 -10.32
C ALA A 121 -0.12 13.44 -9.04
N ALA A 122 -1.23 14.18 -8.94
CA ALA A 122 -2.15 14.04 -7.81
C ALA A 122 -2.72 12.61 -7.77
N LEU A 123 -2.51 11.92 -6.65
CA LEU A 123 -2.99 10.54 -6.46
C LEU A 123 -4.51 10.46 -6.25
N ALA A 124 -5.13 11.54 -5.78
CA ALA A 124 -6.56 11.66 -5.54
C ALA A 124 -7.04 13.11 -5.72
N ALA A 125 -8.34 13.26 -5.98
CA ALA A 125 -8.98 14.57 -5.96
C ALA A 125 -8.93 15.19 -4.55
N PRO A 126 -8.84 16.52 -4.42
CA PRO A 126 -8.85 17.19 -3.13
C PRO A 126 -10.18 16.94 -2.40
N LEU A 127 -10.10 16.68 -1.09
CA LEU A 127 -11.27 16.52 -0.24
C LEU A 127 -11.54 17.81 0.51
N ALA A 128 -12.74 18.38 0.34
CA ALA A 128 -13.15 19.56 1.10
C ALA A 128 -13.30 19.22 2.60
N ILE A 129 -12.65 20.00 3.46
CA ILE A 129 -12.72 19.86 4.91
C ILE A 129 -13.47 21.08 5.47
N HIS A 130 -14.44 20.83 6.33
CA HIS A 130 -15.16 21.86 7.08
C HIS A 130 -15.19 21.48 8.55
N GLY A 131 -15.13 22.49 9.42
CA GLY A 131 -15.15 22.30 10.85
C GLY A 131 -15.10 23.65 11.55
N TRP A 132 -15.57 23.68 12.79
CA TRP A 132 -15.47 24.85 13.64
C TRP A 132 -14.08 24.86 14.27
N THR A 133 -13.30 25.92 14.04
CA THR A 133 -12.15 26.21 14.90
C THR A 133 -12.72 26.67 16.25
N GLY A 134 -12.41 25.96 17.32
CA GLY A 134 -12.94 26.28 18.65
C GLY A 134 -12.66 27.74 19.05
N THR A 135 -13.64 28.35 19.72
CA THR A 135 -13.48 29.59 20.52
C THR A 135 -12.75 29.30 21.82
#